data_AF-A0A1W9WKA8-F1
#
_entry.id   AF-A0A1W9WKA8-F1
#
_cell.length_a   1.000
_cell.length_b   1.000
_cell.length_c   1.000
_cell.angle_alpha   90.00
_cell.angle_beta   90.00
_cell.angle_gamma   90.00
#
_symmetry.space_group_name_H-M   'P 1'
#
loop_
_entity.id
_entity.type
_entity.pdbx_description
1 polymer ?
#
loop_
_entity_poly.entity_id
_entity_poly.type
_entity_poly.pdbx_seq_one_letter_code
_entity_poly.pdbx_strand_id
1 'polypeptide(L)'
;MNCPLCGYEFKVETMACHDGCPMGSRCNLICCPNCGYQVVDESKSWFSNFLHDMFPFLKKTKPPQRKQKRDSKGELLIPLTHVAVGKMVEVSDMDELTSHRLTKLSVFGFVPGSQVEVLQHRPSPIIRIDQTELTLSKEILDQIWVYV
;
A
#
# COMPACT_ATOMS: atom_id res chain seq x y z
N MET A 1 -4.81 0.15 18.78
CA MET A 1 -3.78 -0.54 17.96
C MET A 1 -3.17 0.50 17.03
N ASN A 2 -1.87 0.42 16.75
CA ASN A 2 -1.21 1.38 15.86
C ASN A 2 -1.17 0.83 14.43
N CYS A 3 -1.43 1.69 13.46
CA CYS A 3 -1.25 1.36 12.06
C CYS A 3 0.26 1.10 11.81
N PRO A 4 0.67 -0.08 11.29
CA PRO A 4 2.07 -0.34 10.99
C PRO A 4 2.58 0.49 9.79
N LEU A 5 1.68 1.16 9.07
CA LEU A 5 2.02 2.03 7.94
C LEU A 5 2.26 3.48 8.37
N CYS A 6 1.32 4.07 9.12
CA CYS A 6 1.35 5.50 9.44
C CYS A 6 1.50 5.81 10.94
N GLY A 7 1.58 4.80 11.80
CA GLY A 7 1.69 4.95 13.25
C GLY A 7 0.42 5.42 13.95
N TYR A 8 -0.64 5.77 13.22
CA TYR A 8 -1.90 6.27 13.79
C TYR A 8 -2.54 5.25 14.73
N GLU A 9 -2.89 5.70 15.94
CA GLU A 9 -3.53 4.88 16.96
C GLU A 9 -5.06 4.93 16.79
N PHE A 10 -5.68 3.76 16.66
CA PHE A 10 -7.14 3.66 16.54
C PHE A 10 -7.70 2.41 17.20
N LYS A 11 -9.00 2.46 17.52
CA LYS A 11 -9.78 1.34 18.06
C LYS A 11 -10.36 0.52 16.90
N VAL A 12 -10.18 -0.79 16.97
CA VAL A 12 -10.51 -1.77 15.90
C VAL A 12 -12.02 -1.93 15.70
N GLU A 13 -12.75 -1.79 16.81
CA GLU A 13 -14.14 -2.20 16.94
C GLU A 13 -15.10 -1.35 16.11
N THR A 14 -14.66 -0.18 15.64
CA THR A 14 -15.52 0.78 14.93
C THR A 14 -15.33 0.83 13.42
N MET A 15 -14.35 0.14 12.82
CA MET A 15 -14.13 0.26 11.35
C MET A 15 -13.65 -1.04 10.69
N ALA A 16 -14.61 -1.87 10.29
CA ALA A 16 -14.41 -2.89 9.28
C ALA A 16 -14.77 -2.30 7.91
N CYS A 17 -13.89 -2.49 6.93
CA CYS A 17 -14.12 -2.04 5.56
C CYS A 17 -15.22 -2.91 4.92
N HIS A 18 -16.48 -2.54 5.15
CA HIS A 18 -17.63 -3.30 4.64
C HIS A 18 -18.14 -2.79 3.28
N ASP A 19 -17.85 -1.54 2.90
CA ASP A 19 -18.40 -0.92 1.68
C ASP A 19 -17.79 -1.40 0.35
N GLY A 20 -16.94 -2.44 0.38
CA GLY A 20 -16.36 -2.98 -0.86
C GLY A 20 -15.80 -4.40 -0.74
N CYS A 21 -16.09 -5.11 0.36
CA CYS A 21 -15.58 -6.48 0.51
C CYS A 21 -16.58 -7.47 -0.10
N PRO A 22 -16.18 -8.27 -1.10
CA PRO A 22 -17.07 -9.25 -1.75
C PRO A 22 -17.60 -10.34 -0.80
N MET A 23 -17.02 -10.44 0.41
CA MET A 23 -17.49 -11.31 1.50
C MET A 23 -18.44 -10.63 2.51
N GLY A 24 -18.85 -9.38 2.27
CA GLY A 24 -19.83 -8.64 3.07
C GLY A 24 -19.44 -8.52 4.56
N SER A 25 -20.36 -8.87 5.46
CA SER A 25 -20.20 -8.77 6.91
C SER A 25 -19.22 -9.80 7.53
N ARG A 26 -18.77 -10.80 6.75
CA ARG A 26 -17.75 -11.79 7.19
C ARG A 26 -16.31 -11.35 6.90
N CYS A 27 -16.15 -10.13 6.37
CA CYS A 27 -14.85 -9.57 6.08
C CYS A 27 -14.19 -9.07 7.38
N ASN A 28 -13.16 -9.76 7.85
CA ASN A 28 -12.37 -9.36 9.02
C ASN A 28 -11.27 -8.35 8.63
N LEU A 29 -11.52 -7.47 7.66
CA LEU A 29 -10.51 -6.58 7.12
C LEU A 29 -10.67 -5.18 7.71
N ILE A 30 -9.67 -4.75 8.47
CA ILE A 30 -9.61 -3.47 9.18
C ILE A 30 -8.90 -2.46 8.31
N CYS A 31 -9.47 -1.26 8.22
CA CYS A 31 -8.87 -0.13 7.50
C CYS A 31 -8.43 0.95 8.48
N CYS A 32 -7.17 1.39 8.39
CA CYS A 32 -6.72 2.57 9.12
C CYS A 32 -7.45 3.82 8.56
N PRO A 33 -8.10 4.63 9.41
CA PRO A 33 -8.83 5.81 8.95
C PRO A 33 -7.91 6.94 8.47
N ASN A 34 -6.66 6.97 8.95
CA ASN A 34 -5.72 8.04 8.63
C ASN A 34 -5.01 7.82 7.29
N CYS A 35 -4.55 6.60 7.00
CA CYS A 35 -3.79 6.31 5.77
C CYS A 35 -4.47 5.30 4.84
N GLY A 36 -5.60 4.70 5.25
CA GLY A 36 -6.29 3.68 4.47
C GLY A 36 -5.63 2.30 4.46
N TYR A 37 -4.53 2.08 5.18
CA TYR A 37 -3.86 0.77 5.23
C TYR A 37 -4.82 -0.35 5.67
N GLN A 38 -4.70 -1.51 5.00
CA GLN A 38 -5.60 -2.64 5.19
C GLN A 38 -4.87 -3.79 5.86
N VAL A 39 -5.42 -4.27 6.98
CA VAL A 39 -4.94 -5.46 7.69
C VAL A 39 -6.07 -6.44 7.91
N VAL A 40 -5.77 -7.73 7.90
CA VAL A 40 -6.72 -8.77 8.28
C VAL A 40 -6.66 -8.93 9.80
N ASP A 41 -7.82 -8.91 10.45
CA ASP A 41 -7.99 -9.22 11.86
C ASP A 41 -7.97 -10.74 12.05
N GLU A 42 -6.84 -11.27 12.49
CA GLU A 42 -6.64 -12.69 12.77
C GLU A 42 -7.42 -13.16 14.03
N SER A 43 -7.94 -12.23 14.84
CA SER A 43 -8.58 -12.54 16.14
C SER A 43 -9.92 -13.30 16.04
N LYS A 44 -10.47 -13.50 14.83
CA LYS A 44 -11.77 -14.18 14.62
C LYS A 44 -11.68 -15.59 14.00
N SER A 45 -10.49 -16.13 13.76
CA SER A 45 -10.34 -17.50 13.22
C SER A 45 -10.12 -18.54 14.33
N TRP A 46 -11.09 -18.73 15.23
CA TRP A 46 -11.01 -19.80 16.24
C TRP A 46 -11.08 -21.22 15.62
N PHE A 47 -11.66 -21.37 14.43
CA PHE A 47 -11.81 -22.69 13.79
C PHE A 47 -10.59 -23.13 12.94
N SER A 48 -9.53 -22.33 12.84
CA SER A 48 -8.35 -22.68 12.02
C SER A 48 -7.27 -23.50 12.75
N ASN A 49 -7.32 -23.61 14.08
CA ASN A 49 -6.31 -24.35 14.84
C ASN A 49 -6.60 -25.86 14.99
N PHE A 50 -7.81 -26.33 14.67
CA PHE A 50 -8.16 -27.77 14.84
C PHE A 50 -8.05 -28.59 13.55
N LEU A 51 -7.92 -27.95 12.38
CA LEU A 51 -7.83 -28.64 11.09
C LEU A 51 -6.39 -28.83 10.56
N HIS A 52 -5.38 -28.24 11.21
CA HIS A 52 -4.00 -28.31 10.73
C HIS A 52 -3.22 -29.54 11.19
N ASP A 53 -3.74 -30.34 12.12
CA ASP A 53 -3.04 -31.50 12.69
C ASP A 53 -3.35 -32.83 11.97
N MET A 54 -4.21 -32.80 10.94
CA MET A 54 -4.74 -34.01 10.28
C MET A 54 -4.45 -34.12 8.77
N PHE A 55 -3.63 -33.23 8.19
CA PHE A 55 -3.26 -33.32 6.76
C PHE A 55 -1.83 -32.82 6.50
N PRO A 56 -0.82 -33.70 6.36
CA PRO A 56 0.59 -33.31 6.19
C PRO A 56 0.95 -32.87 4.75
N PHE A 57 -0.05 -32.61 3.89
CA PHE A 57 0.16 -32.41 2.44
C PHE A 57 -0.20 -31.02 1.88
N LEU A 58 -0.65 -30.07 2.71
CA LEU A 58 -0.84 -28.69 2.26
C LEU A 58 0.35 -27.82 2.65
N LYS A 59 1.28 -27.74 1.68
CA LYS A 59 2.35 -26.74 1.57
C LYS A 59 1.88 -25.38 2.10
N LYS A 60 2.49 -24.93 3.20
CA LYS A 60 2.48 -23.54 3.63
C LYS A 60 2.98 -22.69 2.46
N THR A 61 2.08 -22.08 1.72
CA THR A 61 2.44 -20.95 0.87
C THR A 61 2.86 -19.83 1.82
N LYS A 62 4.17 -19.63 1.95
CA LYS A 62 4.72 -18.48 2.67
C LYS A 62 4.03 -17.23 2.12
N PRO A 63 3.56 -16.30 2.97
CA PRO A 63 3.06 -15.01 2.50
C PRO A 63 4.13 -14.37 1.59
N PRO A 64 3.74 -13.67 0.51
CA PRO A 64 4.70 -13.11 -0.43
C PRO A 64 5.65 -12.19 0.32
N GLN A 65 6.89 -12.64 0.52
CA GLN A 65 7.95 -11.85 1.12
C GLN A 65 8.27 -10.73 0.14
N ARG A 66 7.67 -9.57 0.37
CA ARG A 66 7.93 -8.35 -0.38
C ARG A 66 9.38 -7.95 -0.12
N LYS A 67 10.26 -8.23 -1.08
CA LYS A 67 11.70 -7.94 -0.98
C LYS A 67 11.85 -6.44 -0.68
N GLN A 68 12.56 -6.10 0.39
CA GLN A 68 12.92 -4.72 0.68
C GLN A 68 13.82 -4.22 -0.46
N LYS A 69 13.32 -3.29 -1.28
CA LYS A 69 14.11 -2.67 -2.36
C LYS A 69 15.03 -1.64 -1.70
N ARG A 70 16.33 -1.74 -1.97
CA ARG A 70 17.32 -0.74 -1.59
C ARG A 70 17.92 -0.14 -2.85
N ASP A 71 18.26 1.14 -2.80
CA ASP A 71 18.96 1.78 -3.89
C ASP A 71 20.46 1.39 -3.92
N SER A 72 21.21 1.92 -4.89
CA SER A 72 22.65 1.68 -5.02
C SER A 72 23.47 2.17 -3.82
N LYS A 73 22.93 3.08 -3.00
CA LYS A 73 23.54 3.63 -1.79
C LYS A 73 23.11 2.87 -0.52
N GLY A 74 22.19 1.91 -0.64
CA GLY A 74 21.67 1.12 0.46
C GLY A 74 20.50 1.75 1.23
N GLU A 75 19.95 2.86 0.73
CA GLU A 75 18.79 3.54 1.29
C GLU A 75 17.52 2.70 1.08
N LEU A 76 16.64 2.70 2.08
CA LEU A 76 15.41 1.91 2.04
C LEU A 76 14.38 2.62 1.14
N LEU A 77 13.89 1.89 0.15
CA LEU A 77 12.83 2.36 -0.73
C LEU A 77 11.50 1.75 -0.31
N ILE A 78 10.45 2.57 -0.35
CA ILE A 78 9.07 2.11 -0.18
C ILE A 78 8.24 2.46 -1.42
N PRO A 79 7.14 1.72 -1.67
CA PRO A 79 6.21 2.10 -2.71
C PRO A 79 5.51 3.41 -2.34
N LEU A 80 5.15 4.22 -3.33
CA LEU A 80 4.43 5.49 -3.11
C LEU A 80 3.06 5.27 -2.42
N THR A 81 2.44 4.09 -2.59
CA THR A 81 1.23 3.68 -1.85
C THR A 81 1.41 3.60 -0.32
N HIS A 82 2.65 3.52 0.17
CA HIS A 82 2.96 3.39 1.59
C HIS A 82 3.28 4.73 2.25
N VAL A 83 3.44 5.79 1.46
CA VAL A 83 3.69 7.14 1.95
C VAL A 83 2.43 7.69 2.61
N ALA A 84 2.57 8.35 3.76
CA ALA A 84 1.45 8.97 4.45
C ALA A 84 0.89 10.16 3.65
N VAL A 85 -0.41 10.41 3.77
CA VAL A 85 -1.03 11.61 3.19
C VAL A 85 -0.40 12.87 3.78
N GLY A 86 -0.18 13.88 2.95
CA GLY A 86 0.46 15.15 3.28
C GLY A 86 1.99 15.11 3.35
N LYS A 87 2.63 13.96 3.07
CA LYS A 87 4.09 13.87 2.99
C LYS A 87 4.59 14.18 1.57
N MET A 88 5.62 15.02 1.51
CA MET A 88 6.48 15.24 0.36
C MET A 88 7.59 14.20 0.34
N VAL A 89 7.74 13.50 -0.78
CA VAL A 89 8.76 12.46 -0.99
C VAL A 89 9.40 12.60 -2.37
N GLU A 90 10.64 12.13 -2.52
CA GLU A 90 11.34 12.11 -3.80
C GLU A 90 11.19 10.75 -4.49
N VAL A 91 10.85 10.78 -5.78
CA VAL A 91 10.75 9.59 -6.62
C VAL A 91 12.14 9.04 -6.91
N SER A 92 12.38 7.78 -6.53
CA SER A 92 13.65 7.12 -6.81
C SER A 92 13.61 6.44 -8.17
N ASP A 93 12.66 5.53 -8.38
CA ASP A 93 12.66 4.66 -9.54
C ASP A 93 11.25 4.14 -9.87
N MET A 94 11.03 3.89 -11.16
CA MET A 94 9.79 3.52 -11.82
C MET A 94 9.98 2.33 -12.78
N ASP A 95 11.08 1.58 -12.67
CA ASP A 95 11.50 0.49 -13.58
C ASP A 95 10.45 -0.61 -13.83
N GLU A 96 9.49 -0.79 -12.91
CA GLU A 96 8.43 -1.79 -13.05
C GLU A 96 7.28 -1.34 -13.97
N LEU A 97 7.26 -0.07 -14.39
CA LEU A 97 6.25 0.48 -15.28
C LEU A 97 6.57 0.23 -16.76
N THR A 98 5.53 0.05 -17.57
CA THR A 98 5.69 -0.06 -19.03
C THR A 98 6.15 1.26 -19.65
N SER A 99 6.86 1.19 -20.79
CA SER A 99 7.36 2.39 -21.50
C SER A 99 6.26 3.41 -21.80
N HIS A 100 5.07 2.96 -22.23
CA HIS A 100 3.92 3.85 -22.47
C HIS A 100 3.47 4.60 -21.20
N ARG A 101 3.49 3.93 -20.04
CA ARG A 101 3.16 4.58 -18.76
C ARG A 101 4.23 5.59 -18.37
N LEU A 102 5.51 5.23 -18.48
CA LEU A 102 6.63 6.15 -18.22
C LEU A 102 6.54 7.42 -19.09
N THR A 103 6.32 7.28 -20.40
CA THR A 103 6.17 8.44 -21.30
C THR A 103 4.98 9.32 -20.92
N LYS A 104 3.84 8.73 -20.53
CA LYS A 104 2.68 9.51 -20.14
C LYS A 104 2.92 10.29 -18.84
N LEU A 105 3.61 9.67 -17.89
CA LEU A 105 3.93 10.27 -16.59
C LEU A 105 5.00 11.38 -16.74
N SER A 106 5.99 11.18 -17.61
CA SER A 106 7.04 12.17 -17.85
C SER A 106 6.52 13.49 -18.43
N VAL A 107 5.45 13.46 -19.23
CA VAL A 107 4.78 14.67 -19.75
C VAL A 107 4.27 15.58 -18.63
N PHE A 108 3.92 15.02 -17.48
CA PHE A 108 3.49 15.77 -16.29
C PHE A 108 4.65 16.11 -15.34
N GLY A 109 5.90 15.86 -15.74
CA GLY A 109 7.06 16.04 -14.88
C GLY A 109 7.22 14.95 -13.81
N PHE A 110 6.47 13.85 -13.91
CA PHE A 110 6.60 12.73 -12.98
C PHE A 110 7.71 11.78 -13.46
N VAL A 111 8.91 12.01 -12.94
CA VAL A 111 10.15 11.31 -13.29
C VAL A 111 10.99 11.03 -12.04
N PRO A 112 11.96 10.12 -12.09
CA PRO A 112 12.98 10.00 -11.04
C PRO A 112 13.60 11.35 -10.67
N GLY A 113 13.73 11.61 -9.37
CA GLY A 113 14.18 12.88 -8.78
C GLY A 113 13.09 13.93 -8.57
N SER A 114 11.87 13.71 -9.06
CA SER A 114 10.76 14.64 -8.81
C SER A 114 10.25 14.53 -7.37
N GLN A 115 9.85 15.67 -6.78
CA GLN A 115 9.18 15.70 -5.48
C GLN A 115 7.66 15.60 -5.64
N VAL A 116 7.05 14.72 -4.86
CA VAL A 116 5.64 14.41 -4.95
C VAL A 116 5.00 14.38 -3.58
N GLU A 117 3.80 14.95 -3.48
CA GLU A 117 2.95 14.87 -2.31
C GLU A 117 1.84 13.86 -2.52
N VAL A 118 1.56 13.04 -1.51
CA VAL A 118 0.34 12.23 -1.49
C VAL A 118 -0.78 13.04 -0.88
N LEU A 119 -1.77 13.45 -1.67
CA LEU A 119 -2.93 14.21 -1.17
C LEU A 119 -4.04 13.29 -0.66
N GLN A 120 -4.18 12.10 -1.24
CA GLN A 120 -5.25 11.17 -0.90
C GLN A 120 -4.90 9.73 -1.31
N HIS A 121 -5.33 8.74 -0.52
CA HIS A 121 -5.27 7.31 -0.90
C HIS A 121 -6.62 6.72 -1.32
N ARG A 122 -7.74 7.23 -0.79
CA ARG A 122 -9.10 6.75 -1.05
C ARG A 122 -10.10 7.89 -1.24
N PRO A 123 -11.14 7.71 -2.06
CA PRO A 123 -11.47 6.49 -2.82
C PRO A 123 -10.57 6.26 -4.04
N SER A 124 -9.99 7.32 -4.58
CA SER A 124 -8.98 7.28 -5.64
C SER A 124 -7.70 7.94 -5.14
N PRO A 125 -6.51 7.37 -5.39
CA PRO A 125 -5.27 8.03 -5.05
C PRO A 125 -5.06 9.33 -5.82
N ILE A 126 -4.72 10.40 -5.09
CA ILE A 126 -4.39 11.72 -5.65
C ILE A 126 -2.98 12.06 -5.20
N ILE A 127 -2.13 12.40 -6.17
CA ILE A 127 -0.78 12.88 -5.92
C ILE A 127 -0.61 14.27 -6.52
N ARG A 128 0.25 15.09 -5.92
CA ARG A 128 0.63 16.40 -6.44
C ARG A 128 2.11 16.41 -6.79
N ILE A 129 2.41 16.93 -7.98
CA ILE A 129 3.76 17.07 -8.51
C ILE A 129 3.89 18.53 -8.92
N ASP A 130 4.73 19.28 -8.23
CA ASP A 130 4.78 20.73 -8.33
C ASP A 130 3.36 21.35 -8.17
N GLN A 131 2.78 21.95 -9.22
CA GLN A 131 1.41 22.49 -9.21
C GLN A 131 0.36 21.58 -9.85
N THR A 132 0.73 20.38 -10.30
CA THR A 132 -0.17 19.47 -11.02
C THR A 132 -0.69 18.39 -10.09
N GLU A 133 -2.01 18.24 -10.02
CA GLU A 133 -2.67 17.13 -9.31
C GLU A 133 -3.06 16.02 -10.29
N LEU A 134 -2.64 14.80 -9.99
CA LEU A 134 -2.90 13.61 -10.81
C LEU A 134 -3.57 12.53 -10.00
N THR A 135 -4.64 11.96 -10.57
CA THR A 135 -5.24 10.72 -10.09
C THR A 135 -4.58 9.53 -10.76
N LEU A 136 -4.02 8.60 -9.98
CA LEU A 136 -3.40 7.38 -10.49
C LEU A 136 -4.04 6.15 -9.86
N SER A 137 -4.06 5.03 -10.59
CA SER A 137 -4.51 3.77 -10.01
C SER A 137 -3.51 3.29 -8.95
N LYS A 138 -4.03 2.59 -7.93
CA LYS A 138 -3.21 1.98 -6.88
C LYS A 138 -2.12 1.07 -7.46
N GLU A 139 -2.43 0.36 -8.54
CA GLU A 139 -1.50 -0.53 -9.27
C GLU A 139 -0.27 0.22 -9.78
N ILE A 140 -0.44 1.43 -10.33
CA ILE A 140 0.66 2.24 -10.83
C ILE A 140 1.50 2.75 -9.65
N LEU A 141 0.85 3.24 -8.59
CA LEU A 141 1.54 3.75 -7.39
C LEU A 141 2.33 2.67 -6.65
N ASP A 142 1.89 1.42 -6.72
CA ASP A 142 2.56 0.28 -6.07
C ASP A 142 3.87 -0.13 -6.78
N GLN A 143 4.06 0.35 -8.02
CA GLN A 143 5.23 0.14 -8.88
C GLN A 143 6.20 1.33 -8.86
N ILE A 144 5.85 2.41 -8.15
CA ILE A 144 6.67 3.62 -8.02
C ILE A 144 7.36 3.62 -6.67
N TRP A 145 8.67 3.69 -6.68
CA TRP A 145 9.52 3.62 -5.49
C TRP A 145 10.02 5.00 -5.10
N VAL A 146 10.01 5.29 -3.80
CA VAL A 146 10.42 6.58 -3.24
C VAL A 146 11.37 6.41 -2.06
N TYR A 147 12.13 7.45 -1.79
CA TYR A 147 12.94 7.58 -0.59
C TYR A 147 12.07 7.90 0.64
N VAL A 148 12.43 7.34 1.80
CA VAL A 148 11.71 7.49 3.09
C VAL A 148 12.25 8.64 3.91
#